data_AF-A0A0R1W1L9-F1
#
_entry.id   AF-A0A0R1W1L9-F1
#
_cell.length_a   1.000
_cell.length_b   1.000
_cell.length_c   1.000
_cell.angle_alpha   90.00
_cell.angle_beta   90.00
_cell.angle_gamma   90.00
#
_symmetry.space_group_name_H-M   'P 1'
#
loop_
_entity.id
_entity.type
_entity.pdbx_description
1 polymer ?
#
loop_
_entity_poly.entity_id
_entity_poly.type
_entity_poly.pdbx_seq_one_letter_code
_entity_poly.pdbx_strand_id
1 'polypeptide(L)' 'MRFWQRVAKKHNLRFVLEGIEDEDDDATADDLDIDLRQGYYYGKPHLLKIHSDDPDQ' A
#
# COMPACT_ATOMS: atom_id res chain seq x y z
N MET A 1 9.29 10.52 6.50
CA MET A 1 8.80 10.07 5.19
C MET A 1 8.97 11.06 4.03
N ARG A 2 8.72 12.36 4.19
CA ARG A 2 8.81 13.38 3.10
C ARG A 2 10.10 13.38 2.26
N PHE A 3 11.23 12.93 2.79
CA PHE A 3 12.47 12.80 2.02
C PHE A 3 12.32 11.82 0.86
N TRP A 4 11.83 10.60 1.12
CA TRP A 4 11.74 9.53 0.13
C TRP A 4 10.70 9.83 -0.96
N GLN A 5 9.57 10.42 -0.56
CA GLN A 5 8.56 10.89 -1.51
C GLN A 5 9.16 11.92 -2.50
N ARG A 6 9.98 12.88 -2.02
CA ARG A 6 10.66 13.84 -2.90
C ARG A 6 11.67 13.17 -3.82
N VAL A 7 12.42 12.18 -3.33
CA VAL A 7 13.35 11.40 -4.17
C VAL A 7 12.57 10.68 -5.27
N ALA A 8 11.47 10.00 -4.93
CA ALA A 8 10.65 9.29 -5.89
C ALA A 8 10.06 10.23 -6.95
N LYS A 9 9.48 11.37 -6.55
CA LYS A 9 8.99 12.40 -7.47
C LYS A 9 10.09 12.95 -8.37
N LYS A 10 11.27 13.27 -7.81
CA LYS A 10 12.41 13.79 -8.59
C LYS A 10 12.90 12.82 -9.66
N HIS A 11 12.84 11.51 -9.37
CA HIS A 11 13.36 10.47 -10.24
C HIS A 11 12.28 9.72 -11.04
N ASN A 12 11.03 10.22 -11.04
CA ASN A 12 9.87 9.58 -11.68
C ASN A 12 9.71 8.10 -11.28
N LEU A 13 9.95 7.80 -10.01
CA LEU A 13 9.79 6.46 -9.46
C LEU A 13 8.39 6.30 -8.91
N ARG A 14 7.80 5.14 -9.16
CA ARG A 14 6.60 4.71 -8.46
C ARG A 14 6.94 4.44 -7.00
N PHE A 15 6.25 5.12 -6.09
CA PHE A 15 6.45 4.99 -4.65
C PHE A 15 5.23 4.31 -4.04
N VAL A 16 5.45 3.23 -3.30
CA VAL A 16 4.40 2.47 -2.61
C VAL A 16 4.70 2.51 -1.11
N LEU A 17 3.71 2.87 -0.30
CA LEU A 17 3.80 2.84 1.15
C LEU A 17 3.18 1.54 1.68
N GLU A 18 3.98 0.70 2.33
CA GLU A 18 3.54 -0.57 2.89
C GLU A 18 3.39 -0.51 4.42
N GLY A 19 2.56 -1.38 4.97
CA GLY A 19 2.39 -1.53 6.41
C GLY A 19 1.39 -0.56 7.05
N ILE A 20 0.38 -0.08 6.30
CA ILE A 20 -0.73 0.70 6.88
C ILE A 20 -1.59 -0.20 7.78
N GLU A 21 -1.69 0.13 9.07
CA GLU A 21 -2.42 -0.67 10.05
C GLU A 21 -3.75 -0.04 10.47
N ASP A 22 -3.86 1.29 10.41
CA ASP A 22 -5.03 2.05 10.87
C ASP A 22 -5.33 3.31 10.03
N GLU A 23 -6.33 4.07 10.48
CA GLU A 23 -6.78 5.32 9.84
C GLU A 23 -5.76 6.46 9.96
N ASP A 24 -4.96 6.50 11.04
CA ASP A 24 -3.94 7.54 11.24
C ASP A 24 -2.77 7.35 10.26
N ASP A 25 -2.39 6.08 10.00
CA ASP A 25 -1.44 5.72 8.96
C ASP A 25 -1.94 6.11 7.55
N ASP A 26 -3.23 5.86 7.27
CA ASP A 26 -3.88 6.21 6.00
C ASP A 26 -3.91 7.73 5.77
N ALA A 27 -4.28 8.50 6.80
CA ALA A 27 -4.28 9.96 6.75
C ALA A 27 -2.87 10.53 6.53
N THR A 28 -1.85 9.90 7.11
CA THR A 28 -0.45 10.28 6.88
C THR A 28 -0.04 10.05 5.42
N ALA A 29 -0.53 8.97 4.78
CA ALA A 29 -0.27 8.71 3.37
C ALA A 29 -0.92 9.77 2.46
N ASP A 30 -2.14 10.21 2.80
CA ASP A 30 -2.85 11.29 2.10
C ASP A 30 -2.13 12.64 2.24
N ASP A 31 -1.71 13.01 3.45
CA ASP A 31 -0.93 14.22 3.73
C ASP A 31 0.40 14.26 2.97
N LEU A 32 0.92 13.07 2.66
CA LEU A 32 2.12 12.88 1.89
C LEU A 32 1.83 12.66 0.40
N ASP A 33 0.60 12.77 -0.09
CA ASP A 33 0.27 12.61 -1.52
C ASP A 33 0.90 11.33 -2.10
N ILE A 34 0.67 10.20 -1.42
CA ILE A 34 1.12 8.85 -1.81
C ILE A 34 -0.10 8.02 -2.16
N ASP A 35 -0.37 7.90 -3.47
CA ASP A 35 -1.57 7.20 -3.96
C ASP A 35 -1.51 5.67 -3.77
N LEU A 36 -0.30 5.10 -3.82
CA LEU A 36 -0.11 3.65 -3.75
C LEU A 36 0.27 3.23 -2.35
N ARG A 37 -0.59 2.42 -1.75
CA ARG A 37 -0.47 2.00 -0.36
C ARG A 37 -0.97 0.57 -0.17
N GLN A 38 -0.35 -0.14 0.76
CA GLN A 38 -0.69 -1.50 1.13
C GLN A 38 -0.58 -1.66 2.64
N GLY A 39 -1.46 -2.46 3.21
CA GLY A 39 -1.45 -2.71 4.64
C GLY A 39 -2.67 -3.50 5.08
N TYR A 40 -2.64 -4.01 6.30
CA TYR A 40 -3.75 -4.78 6.86
C TYR A 40 -5.02 -3.94 7.04
N TYR A 41 -4.87 -2.61 7.10
CA TYR A 41 -5.98 -1.68 7.05
C TYR A 41 -6.85 -1.86 5.79
N TYR A 42 -6.24 -2.06 4.62
CA TYR A 42 -6.99 -2.26 3.36
C TYR A 42 -7.37 -3.72 3.09
N GLY A 43 -6.57 -4.66 3.60
CA GLY A 43 -6.83 -6.07 3.38
C GLY A 43 -5.68 -6.94 3.85
N LYS A 44 -6.00 -8.00 4.57
CA LYS A 44 -5.01 -9.00 4.96
C LYS A 44 -4.65 -9.88 3.76
N PRO A 45 -3.40 -10.38 3.71
CA PRO A 45 -3.01 -11.42 2.76
C PRO A 45 -3.98 -12.59 2.86
N HIS A 46 -4.55 -12.96 1.73
CA HIS A 46 -5.42 -14.12 1.60
C HIS A 46 -4.84 -15.04 0.54
N LEU A 47 -5.21 -16.31 0.60
CA LEU A 47 -4.76 -17.28 -0.38
C LEU A 47 -5.39 -16.93 -1.73
N LEU A 48 -4.53 -16.73 -2.74
CA LEU A 48 -4.97 -16.56 -4.12
C LEU A 48 -5.47 -17.90 -4.64
N LYS A 49 -6.67 -17.90 -5.23
CA LYS A 49 -7.10 -18.99 -6.09
C LYS A 49 -6.30 -18.93 -7.38
N ILE A 50 -5.47 -19.93 -7.63
CA ILE A 50 -4.68 -20.08 -8.85
C ILE A 50 -5.35 -21.10 -9.77
N HIS A 51 -5.96 -22.14 -9.19
CA HIS A 51 -6.68 -23.17 -9.90
C HIS A 51 -8.20 -23.06 -9.66
N SER A 52 -8.98 -23.56 -10.62
CA SER A 52 -10.45 -23.51 -10.57
C SER A 52 -11.05 -24.40 -9.49
N ASP A 53 -10.29 -25.35 -8.96
CA ASP A 53 -10.67 -26.25 -7.87
C ASP A 53 -10.20 -25.76 -6.49
N ASP A 54 -9.48 -24.64 -6.40
CA ASP A 54 -9.10 -24.05 -5.12
C ASP A 54 -10.36 -23.65 -4.33
N PRO A 55 -10.41 -23.90 -3.00
CA PRO A 55 -11.59 -23.63 -2.17
C PRO A 55 -11.89 -22.13 -2.06
N ASP A 56 -13.18 -21.75 -2.10
CA ASP A 56 -13.62 -20.36 -1.85
C ASP A 56 -13.12 -19.87 -0.48
N GLN A 57 -12.63 -18.63 -0.44
CA GLN A 57 -12.23 -17.92 0.78
C GLN A 57 -13.48 -17.36 1.48
#